data_AF-A0AAW8KYF0-F1
#
_entry.id   AF-A0AAW8KYF0-F1
#
_cell.length_a   1.000
_cell.length_b   1.000
_cell.length_c   1.000
_cell.angle_alpha   90.00
_cell.angle_beta   90.00
_cell.angle_gamma   90.00
#
_symmetry.space_group_name_H-M   'P 1'
#
loop_
_entity.id
_entity.type
_entity.pdbx_description
1 polymer ?
#
loop_
_entity_poly.entity_id
_entity_poly.type
_entity_poly.pdbx_seq_one_letter_code
_entity_poly.pdbx_strand_id
1 'polypeptide(L)'
;NLMIIPFGDGSNGKSTIFTTISKALGDYSTTTPAETFLGDAKSSAGGAREDILRLRGSRFVYVGEPDENKELKENLVKTITGGEKLSARGLYSRHTVEFSPTWTVVMP
;
A
#
# COMPACT_ATOMS: atom_id res chain seq x y z
N ASN A 1 3.35 8.96 -7.77
CA ASN A 1 2.81 7.59 -7.94
C ASN A 1 1.29 7.64 -7.99
N LEU A 2 0.63 6.60 -8.49
CA LEU A 2 -0.85 6.54 -8.58
C LEU A 2 -1.43 5.59 -7.52
N MET A 3 -2.64 5.91 -7.05
CA MET A 3 -3.51 4.99 -6.31
C MET A 3 -4.80 4.80 -7.10
N ILE A 4 -5.16 3.54 -7.35
CA ILE A 4 -6.31 3.14 -8.15
C ILE A 4 -7.32 2.45 -7.23
N ILE A 5 -8.52 3.00 -7.15
CA ILE A 5 -9.66 2.43 -6.42
C ILE A 5 -10.77 2.16 -7.43
N PRO A 6 -10.84 0.97 -8.03
CA PRO A 6 -11.91 0.61 -8.96
C PRO A 6 -13.23 0.44 -8.19
N PHE A 7 -14.32 0.96 -8.77
CA PHE A 7 -15.64 0.97 -8.12
C PHE A 7 -16.64 0.04 -8.83
N GLY A 8 -17.54 -0.59 -8.07
CA GLY A 8 -18.69 -1.37 -8.57
C GLY A 8 -18.99 -2.64 -7.76
N ASP A 9 -20.17 -3.22 -7.97
CA ASP A 9 -20.85 -4.19 -7.09
C ASP A 9 -20.30 -5.65 -7.09
N GLY A 10 -18.98 -5.81 -7.22
CA GLY A 10 -18.34 -7.13 -7.29
C GLY A 10 -18.56 -7.86 -8.62
N SER A 11 -17.92 -9.02 -8.81
CA SER A 11 -18.00 -9.86 -10.04
C SER A 11 -17.67 -9.18 -11.39
N ASN A 12 -17.24 -7.93 -11.40
CA ASN A 12 -16.94 -7.15 -12.60
C ASN A 12 -15.54 -7.42 -13.20
N GLY A 13 -14.89 -8.52 -12.82
CA GLY A 13 -13.55 -8.89 -13.30
C GLY A 13 -12.39 -8.07 -12.73
N LYS A 14 -12.63 -7.15 -11.77
CA LYS A 14 -11.59 -6.34 -11.11
C LYS A 14 -10.44 -7.20 -10.57
N SER A 15 -10.79 -8.16 -9.71
CA SER A 15 -9.82 -9.07 -9.09
C SER A 15 -9.08 -9.89 -10.14
N THR A 16 -9.77 -10.32 -11.20
CA THR A 16 -9.16 -11.04 -12.33
C THR A 16 -8.09 -10.20 -13.03
N ILE A 17 -8.40 -8.94 -13.37
CA ILE A 17 -7.47 -8.02 -14.06
C ILE A 17 -6.24 -7.76 -13.19
N PHE A 18 -6.43 -7.34 -11.94
CA PHE A 18 -5.32 -6.94 -11.08
C PHE A 18 -4.47 -8.12 -10.60
N THR A 19 -5.09 -9.29 -10.40
CA THR A 19 -4.34 -10.52 -10.13
C THR A 19 -3.50 -10.94 -11.34
N THR A 20 -4.03 -10.75 -12.56
CA THR A 20 -3.28 -11.05 -13.79
C THR A 20 -2.10 -10.10 -13.96
N ILE A 21 -2.27 -8.80 -13.72
CA ILE A 21 -1.17 -7.81 -13.73
C ILE A 21 -0.13 -8.17 -12.67
N SER A 22 -0.56 -8.49 -11.45
CA SER A 22 0.34 -8.91 -10.36
C SER A 22 1.18 -10.12 -10.77
N LYS A 23 0.55 -11.15 -11.35
CA LYS A 23 1.25 -12.34 -11.86
C LYS A 23 2.23 -12.01 -12.99
N ALA A 24 1.87 -11.12 -13.91
CA ALA A 24 2.74 -10.71 -15.01
C ALA A 24 3.98 -9.94 -14.52
N LEU A 25 3.86 -9.19 -13.42
CA LEU A 25 4.95 -8.43 -12.82
C LEU A 25 5.87 -9.27 -11.91
N GLY A 26 5.44 -10.45 -11.48
CA GLY A 26 6.23 -11.34 -10.63
C GLY A 26 6.74 -10.62 -9.37
N ASP A 27 8.06 -10.67 -9.14
CA ASP A 27 8.71 -10.09 -7.95
C ASP A 27 8.62 -8.56 -7.84
N TYR A 28 8.16 -7.88 -8.90
CA TYR A 28 7.86 -6.44 -8.85
C TYR A 28 6.47 -6.15 -8.27
N SER A 29 5.65 -7.17 -8.04
CA SER A 29 4.35 -7.06 -7.41
C SER A 29 4.39 -7.55 -5.96
N THR A 30 3.71 -6.83 -5.07
CA THR A 30 3.50 -7.27 -3.69
C THR A 30 2.06 -7.04 -3.24
N THR A 31 1.65 -7.73 -2.19
CA THR A 31 0.36 -7.55 -1.54
C THR A 31 0.52 -6.92 -0.17
N THR A 32 -0.44 -6.09 0.24
CA THR A 32 -0.50 -5.55 1.61
C THR A 32 -1.93 -5.58 2.15
N PRO A 33 -2.14 -5.77 3.46
CA PRO A 33 -3.45 -5.64 4.08
C PRO A 33 -4.03 -4.23 3.93
N ALA A 34 -5.36 -4.14 3.96
CA ALA A 34 -6.09 -2.88 3.82
C ALA A 34 -5.73 -1.88 4.93
N GLU A 35 -5.39 -2.37 6.12
CA GLU A 35 -4.97 -1.59 7.30
C GLU A 35 -3.73 -0.75 7.05
N THR A 36 -2.92 -1.09 6.05
CA THR A 36 -1.80 -0.23 5.64
C THR A 36 -2.30 1.14 5.20
N PHE A 37 -3.41 1.19 4.46
CA PHE A 37 -3.99 2.40 3.88
C PHE A 37 -5.29 2.87 4.53
N LEU A 38 -5.94 2.01 5.33
CA LEU A 38 -7.24 2.27 5.94
C LEU A 38 -7.19 2.26 7.48
N GLY A 39 -8.14 2.96 8.09
CA GLY A 39 -8.37 3.03 9.53
C GLY A 39 -7.72 4.22 10.22
N ASP A 40 -7.85 4.27 11.55
CA ASP A 40 -7.35 5.38 12.38
C ASP A 40 -5.89 5.72 12.11
N ALA A 41 -5.57 7.01 12.01
CA ALA A 41 -4.22 7.54 11.88
C ALA A 41 -3.33 7.34 13.13
N LYS A 42 -3.71 6.45 14.06
CA LYS A 42 -2.99 6.11 15.29
C LYS A 42 -1.78 5.20 14.99
N SER A 43 -0.91 5.61 14.07
CA SER A 43 0.46 5.09 14.07
C SER A 43 1.24 5.92 15.07
N SER A 44 1.75 5.30 16.15
CA SER A 44 2.70 5.96 17.04
C SER A 44 3.86 6.52 16.20
N ALA A 45 4.13 7.82 16.33
CA ALA A 45 5.30 8.43 15.75
C ALA A 45 6.55 7.64 16.20
N GLY A 46 7.33 7.13 15.25
CA GLY A 46 8.51 6.27 15.52
C GLY A 46 8.21 4.77 15.74
N GLY A 47 6.95 4.34 15.62
CA GLY A 47 6.56 2.93 15.66
C GLY A 47 7.14 2.10 14.51
N ALA A 48 7.14 0.78 14.65
CA ALA A 48 7.50 -0.11 13.55
C ALA A 48 6.49 0.03 12.40
N ARG A 49 7.00 0.19 11.19
CA ARG A 49 6.24 0.32 9.93
C ARG A 49 6.74 -0.72 8.92
N GLU A 50 6.76 -1.98 9.36
CA GLU A 50 7.12 -3.11 8.49
C GLU A 50 6.19 -3.19 7.27
N ASP A 51 4.91 -2.86 7.49
CA ASP A 51 3.86 -2.78 6.47
C ASP A 51 4.22 -1.89 5.27
N ILE A 52 4.92 -0.78 5.50
CA ILE A 52 5.42 0.14 4.47
C ILE A 52 6.82 -0.28 4.00
N LEU A 53 7.68 -0.72 4.91
CA LEU A 53 9.06 -1.09 4.59
C LEU A 53 9.12 -2.21 3.54
N ARG A 54 8.24 -3.21 3.64
CA ARG A 54 8.15 -4.32 2.68
C ARG A 54 7.74 -3.90 1.26
N LEU A 55 7.13 -2.73 1.09
CA LEU A 55 6.72 -2.23 -0.23
C LEU A 55 7.90 -1.64 -1.02
N ARG A 56 9.01 -1.38 -0.33
CA ARG A 56 10.23 -0.80 -0.93
C ARG A 56 10.73 -1.69 -2.08
N GLY A 57 10.83 -1.09 -3.26
CA GLY A 57 11.32 -1.76 -4.47
C GLY A 57 10.23 -2.39 -5.33
N SER A 58 9.00 -2.48 -4.84
CA SER A 58 7.84 -2.92 -5.63
C SER A 58 7.45 -1.87 -6.68
N ARG A 59 6.80 -2.32 -7.76
CA ARG A 59 6.18 -1.48 -8.80
C ARG A 59 4.65 -1.54 -8.76
N PHE A 60 4.10 -2.60 -8.20
CA PHE A 60 2.67 -2.80 -8.04
C PHE A 60 2.37 -3.30 -6.63
N VAL A 61 1.42 -2.64 -5.97
CA VAL A 61 0.95 -3.02 -4.63
C VAL A 61 -0.54 -3.31 -4.74
N TYR A 62 -0.91 -4.57 -4.57
CA TYR A 62 -2.30 -4.99 -4.44
C TYR A 62 -2.70 -4.91 -2.97
N VAL A 63 -3.73 -4.13 -2.66
CA VAL A 63 -4.30 -4.05 -1.32
C VAL A 63 -5.36 -5.15 -1.20
N GLY A 64 -5.36 -5.87 -0.08
CA GLY A 64 -6.43 -6.82 0.24
C GLY A 64 -7.80 -6.14 0.27
N GLU A 65 -8.87 -6.94 0.23
CA GLU A 65 -10.23 -6.40 0.27
C GLU A 65 -10.44 -5.53 1.52
N PRO A 66 -10.85 -4.27 1.34
CA PRO A 66 -11.07 -3.38 2.46
C PRO A 66 -12.38 -3.72 3.17
N ASP A 67 -12.37 -3.66 4.50
CA ASP A 67 -13.62 -3.64 5.26
C ASP A 67 -14.43 -2.39 4.89
N GLU A 68 -15.75 -2.54 4.80
CA GLU A 68 -16.64 -1.43 4.52
C GLU A 68 -16.51 -0.32 5.59
N ASN A 69 -16.65 0.93 5.15
CA ASN A 69 -16.70 2.13 6.00
C ASN A 69 -15.41 2.51 6.74
N LYS A 70 -14.24 1.98 6.37
CA LYS A 70 -12.96 2.50 6.88
C LYS A 70 -12.47 3.71 6.07
N GLU A 71 -12.00 4.73 6.77
CA GLU A 71 -11.41 5.91 6.15
C GLU A 71 -9.99 5.66 5.65
N LEU A 72 -9.61 6.35 4.57
CA LEU A 72 -8.23 6.40 4.09
C LEU A 72 -7.34 7.14 5.08
N LYS A 73 -6.13 6.62 5.28
CA LYS A 73 -5.03 7.33 5.95
C LYS A 73 -4.51 8.44 5.03
N GLU A 74 -5.24 9.55 5.00
CA GLU A 74 -5.06 10.64 4.03
C GLU A 74 -3.61 11.11 3.93
N ASN A 75 -2.93 11.32 5.07
CA ASN A 75 -1.53 11.73 5.09
C ASN A 75 -0.62 10.73 4.38
N LEU A 76 -0.79 9.43 4.62
CA LEU A 76 -0.01 8.38 3.97
C LEU A 76 -0.28 8.34 2.47
N VAL A 77 -1.55 8.44 2.07
CA VAL A 77 -1.95 8.46 0.66
C VAL A 77 -1.33 9.67 -0.05
N LYS A 78 -1.38 10.86 0.54
CA LYS A 78 -0.75 12.08 0.00
C LYS A 78 0.75 11.93 -0.14
N THR A 79 1.45 11.44 0.88
CA THR A 79 2.90 11.21 0.82
C THR A 79 3.27 10.22 -0.29
N ILE A 80 2.53 9.10 -0.42
CA ILE A 80 2.82 8.09 -1.46
C ILE A 80 2.55 8.61 -2.87
N THR A 81 1.38 9.23 -3.07
CA THR A 81 0.96 9.74 -4.38
C THR A 81 1.78 10.95 -4.81
N GLY A 82 2.10 11.83 -3.86
CA GLY A 82 2.98 12.99 -4.02
C GLY A 82 4.45 12.65 -4.27
N GLY A 83 4.87 11.40 -4.03
CA GLY A 83 6.25 10.97 -4.29
C GLY A 83 7.26 11.42 -3.23
N GLU A 84 6.77 11.88 -2.07
CA GLU A 84 7.59 12.25 -0.93
C GLU A 84 8.32 11.02 -0.36
N LYS A 85 9.46 11.26 0.31
CA LYS A 85 10.18 10.17 0.99
C LYS A 85 9.36 9.66 2.17
N LEU A 86 9.33 8.34 2.32
CA LEU A 86 8.75 7.65 3.47
C LEU A 86 9.88 7.20 4.40
N SER A 87 9.66 7.35 5.70
CA SER A 87 10.54 6.80 6.74
C SER A 87 9.84 5.59 7.37
N ALA A 88 10.46 4.43 7.32
CA ALA A 88 9.90 3.19 7.86
C ALA A 88 10.96 2.38 8.62
N ARG A 89 10.51 1.58 9.59
CA ARG A 89 11.37 0.77 10.45
C ARG A 89 10.78 -0.61 10.63
N GLY A 90 11.60 -1.65 10.42
CA GLY A 90 11.20 -3.03 10.69
C GLY A 90 11.01 -3.29 12.18
N LEU A 91 10.27 -4.34 12.52
CA LEU A 91 10.12 -4.78 13.91
C LEU A 91 11.49 -5.12 14.51
N TYR A 92 11.74 -4.67 15.74
CA TYR A 92 13.03 -4.79 16.45
C TYR A 92 14.25 -4.12 15.78
N SER A 93 14.09 -3.46 14.63
CA SER A 93 15.19 -2.71 14.01
C SER A 93 15.57 -1.50 14.85
N ARG A 94 16.87 -1.25 14.97
CA ARG A 94 17.43 -0.02 15.57
C ARG A 94 17.51 1.14 14.58
N HIS A 95 17.33 0.86 13.28
CA HIS A 95 17.52 1.83 12.21
C HIS A 95 16.21 2.06 11.45
N THR A 96 15.87 3.33 11.25
CA THR A 96 14.85 3.77 10.31
C THR A 96 15.49 3.94 8.93
N VAL A 97 14.79 3.49 7.90
CA VAL A 97 15.21 3.64 6.50
C VAL A 97 14.30 4.65 5.83
N GLU A 98 14.88 5.52 5.01
CA GLU A 98 14.14 6.44 4.16
C GLU A 98 14.22 6.03 2.69
N PHE A 99 13.10 6.09 2.00
CA PHE A 99 13.04 5.76 0.58
C PHE A 99 11.85 6.44 -0.10
N SER A 100 12.00 6.71 -1.39
CA SER A 100 10.90 7.20 -2.21
C SER A 100 9.99 6.04 -2.65
N PRO A 101 8.67 6.23 -2.66
CA PRO A 101 7.72 5.24 -3.16
C PRO A 101 7.94 5.02 -4.67
N THR A 102 7.89 3.76 -5.09
CA THR A 102 8.20 3.33 -6.48
C THR A 102 7.08 2.52 -7.13
N TRP A 103 5.95 2.39 -6.43
CA TRP A 103 4.83 1.51 -6.78
C TRP A 103 3.54 2.27 -7.10
N THR A 104 2.68 1.63 -7.90
CA THR A 104 1.26 1.97 -8.04
C THR A 104 0.46 1.12 -7.06
N VAL A 105 -0.44 1.75 -6.30
CA VAL A 105 -1.34 1.05 -5.36
C VAL A 105 -2.66 0.74 -6.08
N VAL A 106 -3.16 -0.49 -5.94
CA VAL A 106 -4.50 -0.88 -6.35
C VAL A 106 -5.26 -1.40 -5.14
N MET A 107 -6.40 -0.77 -4.83
CA MET A 107 -7.29 -1.18 -3.73
C MET A 107 -8.67 -1.55 -4.29
N PRO A 108 -8.93 -2.84 -4.54
CA PRO A 108 -10.07 -3.36 -5.31
C PRO A 108 -11.42 -3.21 -4.61
#